data_AF-A0A223MAR2-F1
#
_entry.id   AF-A0A223MAR2-F1
#
_cell.length_a   1.000
_cell.length_b   1.000
_cell.length_c   1.000
_cell.angle_alpha   90.00
_cell.angle_beta   90.00
_cell.angle_gamma   90.00
#
_symmetry.space_group_name_H-M   'P 1'
#
loop_
_entity.id
_entity.type
_entity.pdbx_description
1 polymer ?
#
loop_
_entity_poly.entity_id
_entity_poly.type
_entity_poly.pdbx_seq_one_letter_code
_entity_poly.pdbx_strand_id
1 'polypeptide(L)'
;MNVVQKTEKKSDNKKAETKKQEEIIKSPKEVKKDEKPKEKQHNNQQIHTPLDSNQETVNKIIKDIERDLEILKVQPTGRESDDIKKAFNEAKNRISKYRLKNSDQMKKFIANFPKTQITEKQAEYVIYLWQQSYAELNPHLVRSSSAWQQWRSEIKRVLNIAPRLQVDKFMRASGGNSFIVTLKDGEIVTVEEKTRKK
;
A
#
# COMPACT_ATOMS: atom_id res chain seq x y z
N MET A 1 21.67 60.84 24.45
CA MET A 1 22.75 60.52 23.49
C MET A 1 22.16 60.54 22.09
N ASN A 2 22.60 61.52 21.28
CA ASN A 2 22.91 61.52 19.84
C ASN A 2 22.70 60.19 19.07
N VAL A 3 22.21 60.09 17.82
CA VAL A 3 22.03 61.00 16.68
C VAL A 3 21.06 60.34 15.66
N VAL A 4 20.48 61.19 14.81
CA VAL A 4 19.48 61.00 13.75
C VAL A 4 20.07 60.47 12.42
N GLN A 5 19.26 59.71 11.66
CA GLN A 5 19.18 59.45 10.19
C GLN A 5 20.37 59.75 9.25
N LYS A 6 20.60 58.88 8.22
CA LYS A 6 20.25 59.13 6.78
C LYS A 6 20.98 58.23 5.76
N THR A 7 20.19 57.83 4.74
CA THR A 7 20.44 57.76 3.28
C THR A 7 21.37 56.77 2.56
N GLU A 8 20.74 56.16 1.53
CA GLU A 8 21.16 55.61 0.23
C GLU A 8 22.53 56.00 -0.39
N LYS A 9 23.15 55.10 -1.19
CA LYS A 9 23.11 55.11 -2.68
C LYS A 9 23.96 54.01 -3.35
N LYS A 10 23.47 53.63 -4.55
CA LYS A 10 24.05 52.77 -5.62
C LYS A 10 25.47 53.16 -6.07
N SER A 11 26.17 52.20 -6.71
CA SER A 11 27.03 52.49 -7.87
C SER A 11 27.17 51.28 -8.82
N ASP A 12 26.81 51.49 -10.09
CA ASP A 12 27.12 50.72 -11.30
C ASP A 12 28.53 51.06 -11.85
N ASN A 13 29.16 50.13 -12.58
CA ASN A 13 29.84 50.33 -13.90
C ASN A 13 30.58 49.02 -14.33
N LYS A 14 30.31 48.40 -15.50
CA LYS A 14 30.82 48.66 -16.89
C LYS A 14 32.35 48.42 -17.05
N LYS A 15 32.94 47.81 -18.10
CA LYS A 15 32.52 47.39 -19.47
C LYS A 15 33.72 46.70 -20.20
N ALA A 16 33.42 45.98 -21.32
CA ALA A 16 34.20 45.82 -22.60
C ALA A 16 35.45 44.90 -22.62
N GLU A 17 35.88 44.17 -23.69
CA GLU A 17 35.67 44.12 -25.16
C GLU A 17 36.31 42.78 -25.70
N THR A 18 35.72 41.91 -26.56
CA THR A 18 35.52 41.82 -28.05
C THR A 18 36.71 41.36 -28.95
N LYS A 19 36.42 40.41 -29.90
CA LYS A 19 36.98 40.10 -31.28
C LYS A 19 37.54 38.66 -31.47
N LYS A 20 37.47 37.90 -32.60
CA LYS A 20 36.84 37.93 -33.96
C LYS A 20 37.09 36.57 -34.73
N GLN A 21 36.12 36.12 -35.57
CA GLN A 21 36.12 35.48 -36.94
C GLN A 21 37.11 34.32 -37.33
N GLU A 22 36.76 33.29 -38.14
CA GLU A 22 36.41 33.24 -39.60
C GLU A 22 35.65 31.95 -40.10
N GLU A 23 35.03 32.05 -41.29
CA GLU A 23 34.31 31.06 -42.15
C GLU A 23 35.23 30.02 -42.87
N ILE A 24 34.77 28.92 -43.52
CA ILE A 24 34.41 28.81 -44.96
C ILE A 24 33.72 27.45 -45.32
N ILE A 25 32.48 27.53 -45.84
CA ILE A 25 31.81 26.92 -47.03
C ILE A 25 32.19 25.52 -47.58
N LYS A 26 31.18 24.63 -47.76
CA LYS A 26 30.80 23.94 -49.05
C LYS A 26 29.49 23.10 -48.95
N SER A 27 28.55 23.37 -49.87
CA SER A 27 27.49 22.46 -50.37
C SER A 27 27.66 22.36 -51.92
N PRO A 28 26.88 21.63 -52.76
CA PRO A 28 25.74 20.71 -52.55
C PRO A 28 25.75 19.42 -53.47
N LYS A 29 24.76 18.51 -53.36
CA LYS A 29 24.06 17.89 -54.53
C LYS A 29 22.85 17.00 -54.17
N GLU A 30 21.98 16.87 -55.18
CA GLU A 30 20.54 16.60 -55.20
C GLU A 30 20.05 15.13 -55.12
N VAL A 31 18.83 15.00 -54.56
CA VAL A 31 17.63 14.23 -55.02
C VAL A 31 17.78 12.77 -55.45
N LYS A 32 17.03 11.88 -54.78
CA LYS A 32 16.07 10.96 -55.43
C LYS A 32 14.98 10.47 -54.46
N LYS A 33 13.77 10.36 -55.03
CA LYS A 33 12.50 9.94 -54.45
C LYS A 33 12.57 8.45 -54.07
N ASP A 34 12.03 8.08 -52.93
CA ASP A 34 11.67 6.69 -52.62
C ASP A 34 10.19 6.56 -52.25
N GLU A 35 9.63 5.44 -52.68
CA GLU A 35 8.23 5.04 -52.77
C GLU A 35 7.51 4.89 -51.42
N LYS A 36 6.17 4.89 -51.52
CA LYS A 36 5.21 4.51 -50.47
C LYS A 36 5.36 3.03 -50.04
N PRO A 37 4.72 2.60 -48.93
CA PRO A 37 5.33 1.84 -47.85
C PRO A 37 5.29 0.32 -48.07
N LYS A 38 6.30 -0.40 -47.59
CA LYS A 38 6.17 -1.85 -47.31
C LYS A 38 5.41 -2.02 -45.99
N GLU A 39 4.26 -2.70 -46.06
CA GLU A 39 3.54 -3.23 -44.90
C GLU A 39 4.52 -3.98 -43.99
N LYS A 40 4.79 -3.40 -42.82
CA LYS A 40 5.27 -4.19 -41.69
C LYS A 40 4.05 -4.89 -41.13
N GLN A 41 3.96 -6.20 -41.35
CA GLN A 41 3.11 -7.05 -40.53
C GLN A 41 3.48 -6.79 -39.06
N HIS A 42 2.60 -6.10 -38.35
CA HIS A 42 2.65 -6.02 -36.90
C HIS A 42 2.36 -7.43 -36.38
N ASN A 43 3.40 -8.22 -36.18
CA ASN A 43 3.32 -9.36 -35.31
C ASN A 43 3.14 -8.79 -33.89
N ASN A 44 1.90 -8.79 -33.42
CA ASN A 44 1.53 -8.40 -32.07
C ASN A 44 1.96 -9.51 -31.11
N GLN A 45 3.27 -9.78 -31.06
CA GLN A 45 3.84 -10.49 -29.93
C GLN A 45 3.79 -9.50 -28.77
N GLN A 46 2.75 -9.66 -27.97
CA GLN A 46 2.69 -9.11 -26.62
C GLN A 46 4.00 -9.53 -25.94
N ILE A 47 4.92 -8.57 -25.83
CA ILE A 47 6.20 -8.77 -25.18
C ILE A 47 5.86 -9.01 -23.71
N HIS A 48 5.68 -10.27 -23.32
CA HIS A 48 5.70 -10.67 -21.93
C HIS A 48 7.12 -10.40 -21.45
N THR A 49 7.31 -9.24 -20.82
CA THR A 49 8.52 -8.97 -20.06
C THR A 49 8.67 -10.10 -19.04
N PRO A 50 9.85 -10.75 -18.93
CA PRO A 50 10.05 -11.80 -17.94
C PRO A 50 9.65 -11.27 -16.57
N LEU A 51 8.70 -11.93 -15.92
CA LEU A 51 8.26 -11.53 -14.60
C LEU A 51 9.45 -11.71 -13.66
N ASP A 52 9.84 -10.63 -13.00
CA ASP A 52 10.92 -10.65 -12.01
C ASP A 52 10.65 -11.72 -10.95
N SER A 53 11.63 -12.57 -10.62
CA SER A 53 11.49 -13.63 -9.62
C SER A 53 10.99 -13.14 -8.26
N ASN A 54 11.35 -11.91 -7.86
CA ASN A 54 10.80 -11.28 -6.66
C ASN A 54 9.31 -10.94 -6.82
N GLN A 55 8.88 -10.55 -8.01
CA GLN A 55 7.46 -10.28 -8.31
C GLN A 55 6.64 -11.57 -8.28
N GLU A 56 7.12 -12.66 -8.88
CA GLU A 56 6.47 -13.97 -8.80
C GLU A 56 6.30 -14.45 -7.36
N THR A 57 7.37 -14.33 -6.57
CA THR A 57 7.36 -14.72 -5.16
C THR A 57 6.33 -13.91 -4.37
N VAL A 58 6.31 -12.58 -4.55
CA VAL A 58 5.37 -11.70 -3.87
C VAL A 58 3.93 -11.98 -4.29
N ASN A 59 3.67 -12.18 -5.59
CA ASN A 59 2.34 -12.50 -6.08
C ASN A 59 1.81 -13.80 -5.47
N LYS A 60 2.67 -14.81 -5.32
CA LYS A 60 2.32 -16.07 -4.65
C LYS A 60 1.97 -15.85 -3.18
N ILE A 61 2.81 -15.10 -2.46
CA ILE A 61 2.57 -14.76 -1.04
C ILE A 61 1.24 -14.01 -0.87
N ILE A 62 0.98 -13.01 -1.72
CA ILE A 62 -0.26 -12.23 -1.68
C ILE A 62 -1.47 -13.15 -1.92
N LYS A 63 -1.43 -13.98 -2.97
CA LYS A 63 -2.53 -14.89 -3.30
C LYS A 63 -2.83 -15.88 -2.16
N ASP A 64 -1.80 -16.39 -1.50
CA ASP A 64 -1.99 -17.28 -0.36
C ASP A 64 -2.56 -16.53 0.86
N ILE A 65 -2.06 -15.31 1.12
CA ILE A 65 -2.61 -14.44 2.17
C ILE A 65 -4.09 -14.15 1.90
N GLU A 66 -4.49 -13.82 0.67
CA GLU A 66 -5.89 -13.58 0.33
C GLU A 66 -6.78 -14.78 0.64
N ARG A 67 -6.32 -15.99 0.30
CA ARG A 67 -7.03 -17.23 0.61
C ARG A 67 -7.17 -17.43 2.12
N ASP A 68 -6.10 -17.20 2.87
CA ASP A 68 -6.14 -17.33 4.33
C ASP A 68 -7.02 -16.25 4.97
N LEU A 69 -7.00 -15.02 4.44
CA LEU A 69 -7.86 -13.93 4.89
C LEU A 69 -9.34 -14.26 4.66
N GLU A 70 -9.69 -14.94 3.57
CA GLU A 70 -11.06 -15.40 3.33
C GLU A 70 -11.56 -16.34 4.44
N ILE A 71 -10.71 -17.28 4.87
CA ILE A 71 -11.01 -18.19 5.99
C ILE A 71 -11.19 -17.40 7.29
N LEU A 72 -10.42 -16.32 7.47
CA LEU A 72 -10.44 -15.50 8.69
C LEU A 72 -11.60 -14.50 8.76
N LYS A 73 -12.46 -14.38 7.74
CA LYS A 73 -13.61 -13.45 7.75
C LYS A 73 -14.59 -13.76 8.88
N VAL A 74 -14.81 -15.04 9.17
CA VAL A 74 -15.76 -15.48 10.20
C VAL A 74 -14.98 -16.02 11.39
N GLN A 75 -14.93 -15.24 12.47
CA GLN A 75 -14.31 -15.71 13.69
C GLN A 75 -15.16 -16.83 14.33
N PRO A 76 -14.58 -18.00 14.65
CA PRO A 76 -15.29 -19.06 15.35
C PRO A 76 -15.80 -18.56 16.71
N THR A 77 -17.08 -18.80 16.97
CA THR A 77 -17.80 -18.44 18.19
C THR A 77 -17.87 -19.58 19.21
N GLY A 78 -17.25 -20.73 18.90
CA GLY A 78 -17.10 -21.89 19.76
C GLY A 78 -18.11 -23.02 19.47
N ARG A 79 -19.17 -22.74 18.71
CA ARG A 79 -20.23 -23.68 18.33
C ARG A 79 -19.99 -24.38 16.99
N GLU A 80 -19.00 -23.93 16.25
CA GLU A 80 -18.60 -24.49 14.96
C GLU A 80 -17.87 -25.83 15.15
N SER A 81 -17.79 -26.62 14.07
CA SER A 81 -17.05 -27.88 14.05
C SER A 81 -15.56 -27.64 14.33
N ASP A 82 -14.90 -28.69 14.84
CA ASP A 82 -13.46 -28.64 15.10
C ASP A 82 -12.64 -28.39 13.83
N ASP A 83 -13.13 -28.84 12.67
CA ASP A 83 -12.52 -28.56 11.37
C ASP A 83 -12.50 -27.06 11.05
N ILE A 84 -13.59 -26.33 11.32
CA ILE A 84 -13.66 -24.88 11.09
C ILE A 84 -12.70 -24.15 12.03
N LYS A 85 -12.66 -24.54 13.31
CA LYS A 85 -11.73 -23.96 14.29
C LYS A 85 -10.28 -24.23 13.91
N LYS A 86 -9.98 -25.45 13.44
CA LYS A 86 -8.67 -25.85 12.98
C LYS A 86 -8.26 -25.06 11.75
N ALA A 87 -9.11 -24.98 10.72
CA ALA A 87 -8.84 -24.21 9.51
C ALA A 87 -8.57 -22.73 9.81
N PHE A 88 -9.35 -22.13 10.72
CA PHE A 88 -9.14 -20.75 11.16
C PHE A 88 -7.77 -20.56 11.83
N ASN A 89 -7.42 -21.43 12.76
CA ASN A 89 -6.13 -21.36 13.45
C ASN A 89 -4.94 -21.62 12.51
N GLU A 90 -5.09 -22.55 11.57
CA GLU A 90 -4.07 -22.82 10.57
C GLU A 90 -3.87 -21.64 9.62
N ALA A 91 -4.94 -21.00 9.15
CA ALA A 91 -4.86 -19.80 8.31
C ALA A 91 -4.12 -18.66 9.02
N LYS A 92 -4.48 -18.38 10.28
CA LYS A 92 -3.74 -17.42 11.12
C LYS A 92 -2.25 -17.77 11.19
N ASN A 93 -1.93 -19.03 11.45
CA ASN A 93 -0.55 -19.47 11.60
C ASN A 93 0.22 -19.40 10.27
N ARG A 94 -0.40 -19.69 9.13
CA ARG A 94 0.21 -19.57 7.80
C ARG A 94 0.57 -18.12 7.49
N ILE A 95 -0.37 -17.17 7.66
CA ILE A 95 -0.09 -15.74 7.46
C ILE A 95 1.12 -15.31 8.30
N SER A 96 1.17 -15.72 9.57
CA SER A 96 2.28 -15.36 10.47
C SER A 96 3.66 -15.93 10.08
N LYS A 97 3.70 -16.94 9.19
CA LYS A 97 4.93 -17.62 8.76
C LYS A 97 5.51 -17.10 7.45
N TYR A 98 4.72 -16.43 6.62
CA TYR A 98 5.27 -15.82 5.40
C TYR A 98 6.30 -14.74 5.75
N ARG A 99 7.33 -14.61 4.90
CA ARG A 99 8.44 -13.68 5.06
C ARG A 99 8.79 -13.06 3.71
N LEU A 100 9.00 -11.76 3.70
CA LEU A 100 9.55 -11.01 2.56
C LEU A 100 11.07 -10.94 2.77
N LYS A 101 11.83 -11.56 1.86
CA LYS A 101 13.25 -11.86 2.05
C LYS A 101 14.21 -10.71 1.72
N ASN A 102 13.72 -9.64 1.11
CA ASN A 102 14.52 -8.48 0.74
C ASN A 102 13.66 -7.22 0.58
N SER A 103 14.32 -6.07 0.48
CA SER A 103 13.65 -4.76 0.34
C SER A 103 12.79 -4.65 -0.92
N ASP A 104 13.21 -5.29 -2.02
CA ASP A 104 12.46 -5.28 -3.28
C ASP A 104 11.13 -6.04 -3.16
N GLN A 105 11.12 -7.20 -2.49
CA GLN A 105 9.90 -7.93 -2.15
C GLN A 105 8.98 -7.11 -1.24
N MET A 106 9.52 -6.37 -0.25
CA MET A 106 8.72 -5.47 0.57
C MET A 106 8.04 -4.36 -0.24
N LYS A 107 8.79 -3.71 -1.15
CA LYS A 107 8.25 -2.67 -2.04
C LYS A 107 7.17 -3.22 -2.98
N LYS A 108 7.40 -4.40 -3.54
CA LYS A 108 6.42 -5.07 -4.40
C LYS A 108 5.19 -5.52 -3.62
N PHE A 109 5.35 -5.93 -2.37
CA PHE A 109 4.23 -6.32 -1.52
C PHE A 109 3.27 -5.16 -1.30
N ILE A 110 3.76 -3.99 -0.87
CA ILE A 110 2.91 -2.80 -0.69
C ILE A 110 2.29 -2.31 -2.00
N ALA A 111 3.00 -2.43 -3.12
CA ALA A 111 2.51 -1.97 -4.42
C ALA A 111 1.38 -2.85 -4.97
N ASN A 112 1.43 -4.16 -4.69
CA ASN A 112 0.53 -5.16 -5.27
C ASN A 112 -0.48 -5.73 -4.28
N PHE A 113 -0.45 -5.32 -3.00
CA PHE A 113 -1.40 -5.82 -2.02
C PHE A 113 -2.84 -5.43 -2.45
N PRO A 114 -3.79 -6.37 -2.40
CA PRO A 114 -5.16 -6.14 -2.85
C PRO A 114 -5.84 -5.04 -2.03
N LYS A 115 -6.64 -4.22 -2.71
CA LYS A 115 -7.48 -3.19 -2.08
C LYS A 115 -8.79 -3.74 -1.54
N THR A 116 -8.93 -5.06 -1.46
CA THR A 116 -10.09 -5.73 -0.87
C THR A 116 -10.24 -5.30 0.58
N GLN A 117 -11.48 -4.99 0.97
CA GLN A 117 -11.76 -4.56 2.34
C GLN A 117 -11.53 -5.72 3.32
N ILE A 118 -10.78 -5.45 4.39
CA ILE A 118 -10.47 -6.41 5.45
C ILE A 118 -10.86 -5.85 6.82
N THR A 119 -11.18 -6.71 7.77
CA THR A 119 -11.42 -6.31 9.17
C THR A 119 -10.11 -5.89 9.86
N GLU A 120 -10.21 -5.15 10.96
CA GLU A 120 -9.03 -4.80 11.76
C GLU A 120 -8.24 -6.02 12.24
N LYS A 121 -8.96 -7.07 12.66
CA LYS A 121 -8.35 -8.31 13.13
C LYS A 121 -7.59 -9.04 12.03
N GLN A 122 -8.12 -9.04 10.81
CA GLN A 122 -7.41 -9.54 9.63
C GLN A 122 -6.15 -8.70 9.34
N ALA A 123 -6.28 -7.37 9.44
CA ALA A 123 -5.16 -6.46 9.23
C ALA A 123 -4.01 -6.69 10.22
N GLU A 124 -4.30 -7.04 11.48
CA GLU A 124 -3.27 -7.39 12.48
C GLU A 124 -2.33 -8.50 12.01
N TYR A 125 -2.83 -9.53 11.33
CA TYR A 125 -2.01 -10.63 10.83
C TYR A 125 -1.08 -10.20 9.70
N VAL A 126 -1.59 -9.38 8.76
CA VAL A 126 -0.78 -8.85 7.66
C VAL A 126 0.27 -7.86 8.18
N ILE A 127 -0.13 -7.02 9.13
CA ILE A 127 0.75 -6.08 9.81
C ILE A 127 1.85 -6.83 10.58
N TYR A 128 1.54 -7.95 11.23
CA TYR A 128 2.53 -8.77 11.92
C TYR A 128 3.56 -9.36 10.95
N LEU A 129 3.12 -9.94 9.84
CA LEU A 129 4.01 -10.43 8.77
C LEU A 129 4.96 -9.34 8.28
N TRP A 130 4.42 -8.16 8.00
CA TRP A 130 5.18 -7.01 7.50
C TRP A 130 6.27 -6.62 8.49
N GLN A 131 5.90 -6.55 9.77
CA GLN A 131 6.80 -6.21 10.87
C GLN A 131 7.91 -7.24 11.06
N GLN A 132 7.60 -8.53 11.01
CA GLN A 132 8.61 -9.59 11.14
C GLN A 132 9.60 -9.55 9.97
N SER A 133 9.09 -9.39 8.73
CA SER A 133 9.94 -9.27 7.55
C SER A 133 10.85 -8.04 7.63
N TYR A 134 10.33 -6.91 8.09
CA TYR A 134 11.12 -5.70 8.30
C TYR A 134 12.20 -5.88 9.37
N ALA A 135 11.87 -6.51 10.49
CA ALA A 135 12.79 -6.74 11.60
C ALA A 135 13.96 -7.65 11.21
N GLU A 136 13.69 -8.68 10.40
CA GLU A 136 14.71 -9.57 9.84
C GLU A 136 15.67 -8.82 8.90
N LEU A 137 15.14 -7.90 8.09
CA LEU A 137 15.95 -7.11 7.14
C LEU A 137 16.72 -5.96 7.79
N ASN A 138 16.20 -5.42 8.90
CA ASN A 138 16.76 -4.23 9.56
C ASN A 138 16.92 -4.44 11.07
N PRO A 139 17.74 -5.42 11.51
CA PRO A 139 17.83 -5.80 12.93
C PRO A 139 18.29 -4.65 13.83
N HIS A 140 19.10 -3.73 13.30
CA HIS A 140 19.58 -2.54 14.01
C HIS A 140 18.48 -1.49 14.27
N LEU A 141 17.40 -1.49 13.49
CA LEU A 141 16.28 -0.54 13.62
C LEU A 141 15.17 -1.08 14.51
N VAL A 142 15.23 -2.35 14.93
CA VAL A 142 14.21 -2.99 15.77
C VAL A 142 14.09 -2.35 17.15
N ARG A 143 15.12 -1.64 17.63
CA ARG A 143 15.06 -0.93 18.92
C ARG A 143 14.53 0.50 18.80
N SER A 144 14.32 1.00 17.58
CA SER A 144 13.87 2.37 17.34
C SER A 144 12.34 2.44 17.27
N SER A 145 11.73 3.06 18.29
CA SER A 145 10.28 3.28 18.34
C SER A 145 9.78 4.09 17.14
N SER A 146 10.52 5.13 16.72
CA SER A 146 10.15 5.96 15.58
C SER A 146 10.17 5.19 14.27
N ALA A 147 11.20 4.37 14.04
CA ALA A 147 11.25 3.49 12.87
C ALA A 147 10.02 2.57 12.86
N TRP A 148 9.75 1.88 13.97
CA TRP A 148 8.58 1.00 14.09
C TRP A 148 7.26 1.68 13.76
N GLN A 149 7.05 2.92 14.20
CA GLN A 149 5.85 3.68 13.88
C GLN A 149 5.75 4.05 12.40
N GLN A 150 6.86 4.47 11.79
CA GLN A 150 6.91 4.82 10.37
C GLN A 150 6.54 3.62 9.49
N TRP A 151 7.15 2.46 9.72
CA TRP A 151 6.88 1.24 8.93
C TRP A 151 5.49 0.66 9.17
N ARG A 152 4.97 0.76 10.40
CA ARG A 152 3.57 0.43 10.70
C ARG A 152 2.61 1.32 9.91
N SER A 153 2.92 2.60 9.78
CA SER A 153 2.09 3.56 9.05
C SER A 153 2.11 3.28 7.55
N GLU A 154 3.27 2.88 7.01
CA GLU A 154 3.40 2.52 5.59
C GLU A 154 2.45 1.38 5.19
N ILE A 155 2.49 0.26 5.92
CA ILE A 155 1.59 -0.87 5.61
C ILE A 155 0.13 -0.52 5.88
N LYS A 156 -0.17 0.19 6.97
CA LYS A 156 -1.56 0.60 7.28
C LYS A 156 -2.20 1.46 6.19
N ARG A 157 -1.42 2.27 5.48
CA ARG A 157 -1.90 3.11 4.37
C ARG A 157 -2.34 2.29 3.15
N VAL A 158 -1.78 1.10 2.98
CA VAL A 158 -2.08 0.22 1.84
C VAL A 158 -3.27 -0.69 2.13
N LEU A 159 -3.46 -1.08 3.40
CA LEU A 159 -4.56 -1.94 3.81
C LEU A 159 -5.89 -1.18 3.77
N ASN A 160 -6.85 -1.70 3.01
CA ASN A 160 -8.22 -1.21 3.02
C ASN A 160 -8.97 -1.78 4.26
N ILE A 161 -8.71 -1.20 5.42
CA ILE A 161 -9.28 -1.66 6.69
C ILE A 161 -10.70 -1.11 6.84
N ALA A 162 -11.66 -2.00 7.03
CA ALA A 162 -13.04 -1.65 7.35
C ALA A 162 -13.06 -0.72 8.57
N PRO A 163 -13.78 0.41 8.50
CA PRO A 163 -13.89 1.31 9.64
C PRO A 163 -14.53 0.56 10.82
N ARG A 164 -14.08 0.87 12.04
CA ARG A 164 -14.77 0.37 13.24
C ARG A 164 -16.22 0.84 13.20
N LEU A 165 -17.14 -0.10 13.39
CA LEU A 165 -18.52 0.23 13.68
C LEU A 165 -18.56 1.08 14.94
N GLN A 166 -18.94 2.35 14.79
CA GLN A 166 -19.11 3.25 15.91
C GLN A 166 -20.59 3.26 16.27
N VAL A 167 -20.89 2.82 17.49
CA VAL A 167 -22.27 2.88 18.02
C VAL A 167 -22.60 4.33 18.36
N ASP A 168 -23.73 4.81 17.86
CA ASP A 168 -24.34 6.08 18.24
C ASP A 168 -25.35 5.87 19.37
N LYS A 169 -26.32 4.97 19.14
CA LYS A 169 -27.37 4.66 20.11
C LYS A 169 -27.51 3.15 20.28
N PHE A 170 -27.78 2.76 21.52
CA PHE A 170 -28.03 1.37 21.89
C PHE A 170 -29.30 1.32 22.74
N MET A 171 -30.33 0.63 22.26
CA MET A 171 -31.63 0.55 22.91
C MET A 171 -32.13 -0.89 22.95
N ARG A 172 -32.88 -1.27 23.98
CA ARG A 172 -33.58 -2.56 23.98
C ARG A 172 -34.80 -2.47 23.08
N ALA A 173 -35.01 -3.48 22.22
CA ALA A 173 -36.24 -3.58 21.46
C ALA A 173 -37.41 -3.82 22.43
N SER A 174 -38.52 -3.11 22.26
CA SER A 174 -39.70 -3.29 23.09
C SER A 174 -40.27 -4.70 22.89
N GLY A 175 -40.17 -5.54 23.93
CA GLY A 175 -40.82 -6.85 23.99
C GLY A 175 -39.94 -8.09 23.77
N GLY A 176 -38.60 -7.99 23.81
CA GLY A 176 -37.76 -9.17 23.57
C GLY A 176 -36.34 -9.15 24.17
N ASN A 177 -35.62 -10.24 23.89
CA ASN A 177 -34.20 -10.45 24.17
C ASN A 177 -33.32 -9.84 23.07
N SER A 178 -33.69 -8.68 22.53
CA SER A 178 -32.95 -8.06 21.43
C SER A 178 -32.71 -6.57 21.66
N PHE A 179 -31.64 -6.08 21.06
CA PHE A 179 -31.17 -4.70 21.12
C PHE A 179 -31.11 -4.12 19.72
N ILE A 180 -31.56 -2.88 19.60
CA ILE A 180 -31.42 -2.04 18.42
C ILE A 180 -30.17 -1.21 18.61
N VAL A 181 -29.22 -1.34 17.69
CA VAL A 181 -27.96 -0.62 17.67
C VAL A 181 -27.98 0.30 16.46
N THR A 182 -28.01 1.60 16.70
CA THR A 182 -27.79 2.60 15.66
C THR A 182 -26.31 2.89 15.58
N LEU A 183 -25.75 2.71 14.40
CA LEU A 183 -24.37 3.04 14.07
C LEU A 183 -24.28 4.52 13.67
N LYS A 184 -23.11 5.14 13.79
CA LYS A 184 -22.90 6.56 13.50
C LYS A 184 -23.10 6.95 12.03
N ASP A 185 -23.08 5.98 11.13
CA ASP A 185 -23.44 6.14 9.71
C ASP A 185 -24.96 6.06 9.46
N GLY A 186 -25.76 5.84 10.51
CA GLY A 186 -27.22 5.72 10.45
C GLY A 186 -27.73 4.31 10.21
N GLU A 187 -26.85 3.31 10.06
CA GLU A 187 -27.26 1.91 9.95
C GLU A 187 -27.88 1.43 11.27
N ILE A 188 -28.98 0.67 11.18
CA ILE A 188 -29.68 0.11 12.33
C ILE A 188 -29.52 -1.41 12.31
N VAL A 189 -28.85 -1.95 13.33
CA VAL A 189 -28.59 -3.38 13.48
C VAL A 189 -29.37 -3.92 14.67
N THR A 190 -29.97 -5.10 14.53
CA THR A 190 -30.62 -5.80 15.66
C THR A 190 -29.71 -6.90 16.18
N VAL A 191 -29.46 -6.92 17.49
CA VAL A 191 -28.59 -7.88 18.17
C VAL A 191 -29.39 -8.66 19.21
N GLU A 192 -29.36 -9.98 19.15
CA GLU A 192 -30.04 -10.84 20.13
C GLU A 192 -29.15 -11.19 21.32
N GLU A 193 -29.72 -11.09 22.51
CA GLU A 193 -29.16 -11.53 23.78
C GLU A 193 -29.16 -13.06 23.82
N LYS A 194 -27.98 -13.67 23.68
CA LYS A 194 -27.81 -15.11 23.88
C LYS A 194 -27.94 -15.44 25.37
N THR A 195 -29.08 -16.00 25.78
CA THR A 195 -29.22 -16.62 27.10
C THR A 195 -28.25 -17.79 27.23
N ARG A 196 -27.29 -17.69 28.16
CA ARG A 196 -26.50 -18.85 28.58
C ARG A 196 -27.44 -19.79 29.34
N LYS A 197 -27.73 -20.97 28.78
CA LYS A 197 -28.33 -22.06 29.56
C LYS A 197 -27.31 -22.44 30.66
N LYS A 198 -27.74 -22.34 31.92
CA LYS A 198 -27.00 -22.83 33.08
C LYS A 198 -26.93 -24.35 33.05
#